data_AF-A0A947CRQ9-F1
#
_entry.id   AF-A0A947CRQ9-F1
#
_cell.length_a   1.000
_cell.length_b   1.000
_cell.length_c   1.000
_cell.angle_alpha   90.00
_cell.angle_beta   90.00
_cell.angle_gamma   90.00
#
_symmetry.space_group_name_H-M   'P 1'
#
loop_
_entity.id
_entity.type
_entity.pdbx_description
1 polymer ?
#
loop_
_entity_poly.entity_id
_entity_poly.type
_entity_poly.pdbx_seq_one_letter_code
_entity_poly.pdbx_strand_id
1 'polypeptide(L)'
;VVRLRKLQARRDIAFGTGSYLSVWHDDGQLELATVLRDDLGQGGRAAREFRKLHELYPDSILRDDALFGEALSWKSAGQPEKACSAVDELARKYPDSKYQRQSPALRAELGCKPL
;
A
#
# COMPACT_ATOMS: atom_id res chain seq x y z
N VAL A 1 18.21 -5.24 -11.41
CA VAL A 1 17.85 -5.80 -10.08
C VAL A 1 18.95 -5.75 -9.00
N VAL A 2 20.25 -5.76 -9.36
CA VAL A 2 21.36 -5.73 -8.37
C VAL A 2 21.52 -4.37 -7.66
N ARG A 3 21.14 -3.27 -8.30
CA ARG A 3 21.30 -1.90 -7.75
C ARG A 3 20.38 -1.61 -6.56
N LEU A 4 19.19 -2.22 -6.51
CA LEU A 4 18.20 -2.04 -5.44
C LEU A 4 18.55 -2.84 -4.17
N ARG A 5 19.17 -4.03 -4.31
CA ARG A 5 19.62 -4.83 -3.15
C ARG A 5 20.74 -4.17 -2.34
N LYS A 6 21.56 -3.32 -2.98
CA LYS A 6 22.61 -2.56 -2.27
C LYS A 6 22.06 -1.47 -1.36
N LEU A 7 20.85 -0.96 -1.61
CA LEU A 7 20.22 0.07 -0.77
C LEU A 7 19.49 -0.53 0.45
N GLN A 8 19.03 -1.78 0.38
CA GLN A 8 18.45 -2.48 1.55
C GLN A 8 19.51 -2.99 2.55
N ALA A 9 20.80 -2.99 2.19
CA ALA A 9 21.86 -3.53 3.02
C ALA A 9 22.42 -2.56 4.08
N ARG A 10 22.03 -1.28 4.07
CA ARG A 10 22.31 -0.36 5.18
C ARG A 10 21.09 -0.25 6.07
N ARG A 11 20.90 -1.27 6.90
CA ARG A 11 20.03 -1.19 8.07
C ARG A 11 20.94 -0.81 9.24
N ASP A 12 21.38 0.44 9.26
CA ASP A 12 22.12 0.99 10.40
C ASP A 12 21.10 1.26 11.50
N ILE A 13 21.01 0.32 12.45
CA ILE A 13 20.29 0.52 13.71
C ILE A 13 21.13 1.52 14.52
N ALA A 14 20.80 2.80 14.45
CA ALA A 14 21.36 3.79 15.35
C ALA A 14 20.60 3.75 16.69
N PHE A 15 21.26 3.23 17.72
CA PHE A 15 20.86 3.40 19.11
C PHE A 15 20.91 4.90 19.47
N GLY A 16 19.80 5.44 19.99
CA GLY A 16 19.77 6.77 20.62
C GLY A 16 19.11 7.85 19.78
N THR A 17 17.91 8.25 20.20
CA THR A 17 17.33 9.60 20.05
C THR A 17 17.61 10.31 18.72
N GLY A 18 16.97 9.83 17.65
CA GLY A 18 17.04 10.48 16.34
C GLY A 18 16.84 9.51 15.19
N SER A 19 15.82 8.64 15.25
CA SER A 19 15.49 7.83 14.08
C SER A 19 14.98 8.77 13.00
N TYR A 20 15.70 8.79 11.88
CA TYR A 20 15.35 9.32 10.58
C TYR A 20 13.89 9.02 10.17
N LEU A 21 12.90 9.67 10.78
CA LEU A 21 11.56 9.87 10.23
C LEU A 21 11.67 10.99 9.18
N SER A 22 12.54 10.78 8.20
CA SER A 22 12.65 11.70 7.07
C SER A 22 11.32 11.66 6.34
N VAL A 23 10.83 12.85 5.99
CA VAL A 23 9.63 13.15 5.19
C VAL A 23 9.55 12.33 3.89
N TRP A 24 10.62 11.66 3.46
CA TRP A 24 10.75 10.92 2.21
C TRP A 24 10.43 9.41 2.28
N HIS A 25 9.96 8.88 3.41
CA HIS A 25 9.80 7.44 3.56
C HIS A 25 8.48 6.88 3.03
N ASP A 26 7.39 7.65 3.05
CA ASP A 26 6.09 7.24 2.52
C ASP A 26 6.10 7.17 0.99
N ASP A 27 6.68 8.17 0.32
CA ASP A 27 6.93 8.14 -1.14
C ASP A 27 7.77 6.93 -1.54
N GLY A 28 8.86 6.66 -0.81
CA GLY A 28 9.72 5.51 -1.06
C GLY A 28 9.01 4.17 -0.83
N GLN A 29 8.15 4.11 0.19
CA GLN A 29 7.33 2.93 0.49
C GLN A 29 6.27 2.71 -0.59
N LEU A 30 5.65 3.79 -1.10
CA LEU A 30 4.68 3.76 -2.19
C LEU A 30 5.33 3.26 -3.48
N GLU A 31 6.51 3.78 -3.80
CA GLU A 31 7.26 3.39 -5.01
C GLU A 31 7.68 1.92 -4.94
N LEU A 32 8.18 1.46 -3.79
CA LEU A 32 8.52 0.05 -3.60
C LEU A 32 7.30 -0.86 -3.82
N ALA A 33 6.16 -0.50 -3.24
CA ALA A 33 4.93 -1.28 -3.38
C ALA A 33 4.46 -1.28 -4.84
N THR A 34 4.56 -0.15 -5.54
CA THR A 34 4.21 0.01 -6.95
C THR A 34 5.10 -0.85 -7.85
N VAL A 35 6.42 -0.80 -7.70
CA VAL A 35 7.37 -1.65 -8.45
C VAL A 35 7.11 -3.14 -8.18
N LEU A 36 6.82 -3.51 -6.93
CA LEU A 36 6.46 -4.90 -6.61
C LEU A 36 5.20 -5.35 -7.34
N ARG A 37 4.20 -4.47 -7.49
CA ARG A 37 2.93 -4.77 -8.15
C ARG A 37 3.10 -4.83 -9.68
N ASP A 38 3.65 -3.77 -10.26
CA ASP A 38 3.57 -3.51 -11.70
C ASP A 38 4.75 -4.11 -12.45
N ASP A 39 5.98 -3.99 -11.93
CA ASP A 39 7.19 -4.45 -12.63
C ASP A 39 7.51 -5.91 -12.32
N LEU A 40 7.27 -6.33 -11.07
CA LEU A 40 7.68 -7.65 -10.59
C LEU A 40 6.52 -8.65 -10.51
N GLY A 41 5.27 -8.20 -10.67
CA GLY A 41 4.08 -9.06 -10.60
C GLY A 41 3.86 -9.72 -9.24
N GLN A 42 4.47 -9.19 -8.17
CA GLN A 42 4.45 -9.76 -6.83
C GLN A 42 3.32 -9.13 -6.00
N GLY A 43 2.08 -9.26 -6.47
CA GLY A 43 0.90 -8.62 -5.85
C GLY A 43 0.79 -8.84 -4.34
N GLY A 44 0.99 -10.06 -3.86
CA GLY A 44 0.91 -10.32 -2.42
C GLY A 44 2.01 -9.64 -1.59
N ARG A 45 3.19 -9.39 -2.17
CA ARG A 45 4.25 -8.59 -1.52
C ARG A 45 3.94 -7.11 -1.60
N ALA A 46 3.52 -6.63 -2.77
CA ALA A 46 3.11 -5.24 -2.97
C ALA A 46 2.02 -4.83 -1.97
N ALA A 47 0.99 -5.67 -1.80
CA ALA A 47 -0.10 -5.44 -0.87
C ALA A 47 0.38 -5.23 0.57
N ARG A 48 1.37 -6.03 1.01
CA ARG A 48 1.97 -5.86 2.35
C ARG A 48 2.79 -4.58 2.48
N GLU A 49 3.48 -4.15 1.43
CA GLU A 49 4.23 -2.89 1.45
C GLU A 49 3.28 -1.67 1.44
N PHE A 50 2.18 -1.72 0.69
CA PHE A 50 1.11 -0.73 0.78
C PHE A 50 0.48 -0.67 2.18
N ARG A 51 0.17 -1.83 2.78
CA ARG A 51 -0.36 -1.90 4.14
C ARG A 51 0.58 -1.24 5.16
N LYS A 52 1.89 -1.50 5.06
CA LYS A 52 2.89 -0.82 5.89
C LYS A 52 2.89 0.69 5.70
N LEU A 53 2.70 1.19 4.48
CA LEU A 53 2.60 2.64 4.26
C LEU A 53 1.45 3.22 5.09
N HIS A 54 0.27 2.61 4.96
CA HIS A 54 -0.93 3.05 5.67
C HIS A 54 -0.79 3.02 7.21
N GLU A 55 -0.06 2.04 7.75
CA GLU A 55 0.11 1.82 9.20
C GLU A 55 1.28 2.60 9.80
N LEU A 56 2.42 2.68 9.11
CA LEU A 56 3.66 3.27 9.64
C LEU A 56 3.74 4.79 9.40
N TYR A 57 2.97 5.33 8.45
CA TYR A 57 2.92 6.76 8.16
C TYR A 57 1.50 7.31 8.35
N PRO A 58 0.99 7.39 9.60
CA PRO A 58 -0.38 7.80 9.88
C PRO A 58 -0.71 9.25 9.48
N ASP A 59 0.30 10.12 9.34
CA ASP A 59 0.12 11.51 8.92
C ASP A 59 0.34 11.72 7.41
N SER A 60 0.65 10.65 6.66
CA SER A 60 0.89 10.74 5.22
C SER A 60 -0.41 11.03 4.46
N ILE A 61 -0.31 11.88 3.43
CA ILE A 61 -1.39 12.11 2.48
C ILE A 61 -1.62 10.92 1.54
N LEU A 62 -0.69 9.96 1.50
CA LEU A 62 -0.71 8.80 0.60
C LEU A 62 -1.43 7.59 1.22
N ARG A 63 -2.10 7.76 2.35
CA ARG A 63 -2.75 6.65 3.06
C ARG A 63 -3.93 6.07 2.29
N ASP A 64 -4.63 6.88 1.52
CA ASP A 64 -5.70 6.42 0.65
C ASP A 64 -5.14 5.77 -0.64
N ASP A 65 -4.08 6.32 -1.23
CA ASP A 65 -3.26 5.67 -2.27
C ASP A 65 -2.80 4.28 -1.84
N ALA A 66 -2.35 4.15 -0.59
CA ALA A 66 -1.88 2.89 -0.03
C ALA A 66 -3.01 1.85 0.09
N LEU A 67 -4.16 2.19 0.65
CA LEU A 67 -5.27 1.23 0.75
C LEU A 67 -5.83 0.83 -0.62
N PHE A 68 -5.91 1.78 -1.56
CA PHE A 68 -6.34 1.45 -2.91
C PHE A 68 -5.31 0.58 -3.65
N GLY A 69 -4.01 0.92 -3.53
CA GLY A 69 -2.90 0.14 -4.06
C GLY A 69 -2.84 -1.28 -3.48
N GLU A 70 -3.12 -1.43 -2.18
CA GLU A 70 -3.25 -2.72 -1.51
C GLU A 70 -4.38 -3.54 -2.12
N ALA A 71 -5.57 -2.95 -2.30
CA ALA A 71 -6.70 -3.64 -2.89
C ALA A 71 -6.40 -4.17 -4.30
N LEU A 72 -5.82 -3.33 -5.15
CA LEU A 72 -5.41 -3.73 -6.50
C LEU A 72 -4.34 -4.83 -6.48
N SER A 73 -3.43 -4.78 -5.51
CA SER A 73 -2.38 -5.78 -5.35
C SER A 73 -2.92 -7.12 -4.84
N TRP A 74 -3.92 -7.12 -3.96
CA TRP A 74 -4.59 -8.35 -3.54
C TRP A 74 -5.46 -8.93 -4.64
N LYS A 75 -6.09 -8.08 -5.45
CA LYS A 75 -6.80 -8.50 -6.66
C LYS A 75 -5.86 -9.23 -7.62
N SER A 76 -4.70 -8.64 -7.94
CA SER A 76 -3.73 -9.29 -8.84
C SER A 76 -3.12 -10.56 -8.25
N ALA A 77 -3.07 -10.66 -6.92
CA ALA A 77 -2.64 -11.87 -6.20
C ALA A 77 -3.73 -12.95 -6.06
N GLY A 78 -4.93 -12.76 -6.65
CA GLY A 78 -6.03 -13.72 -6.57
C GLY A 78 -6.65 -13.85 -5.18
N GLN A 79 -6.57 -12.81 -4.35
CA GLN A 79 -7.12 -12.80 -2.98
C GLN A 79 -8.24 -11.75 -2.85
N PRO A 80 -9.42 -11.99 -3.45
CA PRO A 80 -10.49 -11.00 -3.54
C PRO A 80 -11.05 -10.60 -2.17
N GLU A 81 -11.10 -11.51 -1.19
CA GLU A 81 -11.56 -11.18 0.16
C GLU A 81 -10.69 -10.13 0.85
N LYS A 82 -9.37 -10.21 0.66
CA LYS A 82 -8.42 -9.21 1.19
C LYS A 82 -8.51 -7.90 0.42
N ALA A 83 -8.72 -7.97 -0.90
CA ALA A 83 -8.96 -6.79 -1.71
C ALA A 83 -10.22 -6.05 -1.25
N CYS A 84 -11.33 -6.77 -1.03
CA CYS A 84 -12.56 -6.21 -0.47
C CYS A 84 -12.31 -5.54 0.88
N SER A 85 -11.59 -6.20 1.78
CA SER A 85 -11.27 -5.65 3.10
C SER A 85 -10.51 -4.31 3.01
N ALA A 86 -9.58 -4.17 2.07
CA ALA A 86 -8.85 -2.93 1.86
C ALA A 86 -9.72 -1.81 1.26
N VAL A 87 -10.58 -2.12 0.27
CA VAL A 87 -11.51 -1.13 -0.30
C VAL A 87 -12.60 -0.72 0.69
N ASP A 88 -13.08 -1.65 1.52
CA ASP A 88 -13.99 -1.40 2.63
C ASP A 88 -13.38 -0.40 3.62
N GLU A 89 -12.11 -0.62 3.99
CA GLU A 89 -11.39 0.25 4.91
C GLU A 89 -11.16 1.63 4.30
N LEU A 90 -10.79 1.71 3.02
CA LEU A 90 -10.68 2.96 2.27
C LEU A 90 -11.99 3.75 2.31
N ALA A 91 -13.12 3.08 2.03
CA ALA A 91 -14.43 3.70 2.03
C ALA A 91 -14.80 4.29 3.41
N ARG A 92 -14.50 3.57 4.49
CA ARG A 92 -14.81 3.99 5.87
C ARG A 92 -13.87 5.06 6.41
N LYS A 93 -12.56 4.95 6.16
CA LYS A 93 -11.55 5.83 6.76
C LYS A 93 -11.28 7.10 5.95
N TYR A 94 -11.46 7.04 4.63
CA TYR A 94 -11.17 8.16 3.72
C TYR A 94 -12.39 8.47 2.84
N PRO A 95 -13.53 8.88 3.42
CA PRO A 95 -14.76 9.18 2.67
C PRO A 95 -14.60 10.25 1.60
N ASP A 96 -13.59 11.12 1.71
CA ASP A 96 -13.29 12.18 0.73
C ASP A 96 -12.17 11.80 -0.27
N SER A 97 -11.70 10.55 -0.25
CA SER A 97 -10.63 10.08 -1.14
C SER A 97 -11.00 10.20 -2.61
N LYS A 98 -10.00 10.51 -3.45
CA LYS A 98 -10.12 10.51 -4.92
C LYS A 98 -10.60 9.16 -5.49
N TYR A 99 -10.42 8.07 -4.75
CA TYR A 99 -10.79 6.72 -5.14
C TYR A 99 -12.25 6.36 -4.90
N GLN A 100 -13.03 7.19 -4.21
CA GLN A 100 -14.44 6.89 -3.92
C GLN A 100 -15.30 6.68 -5.16
N ARG A 101 -14.93 7.28 -6.29
CA ARG A 101 -15.59 7.04 -7.58
C ARG A 101 -15.23 5.70 -8.21
N GLN A 102 -14.04 5.16 -7.93
CA GLN A 102 -13.53 3.92 -8.51
C GLN A 102 -13.81 2.70 -7.62
N SER A 103 -13.83 2.90 -6.30
CA SER A 103 -14.05 1.86 -5.31
C SER A 103 -15.31 1.01 -5.57
N PRO A 104 -16.50 1.57 -5.87
CA PRO A 104 -17.69 0.75 -6.13
C PRO A 104 -17.55 -0.21 -7.31
N ALA A 105 -16.91 0.24 -8.40
CA ALA A 105 -16.66 -0.61 -9.56
C ALA A 105 -15.68 -1.75 -9.21
N LEU A 106 -14.61 -1.43 -8.48
CA LEU A 106 -13.65 -2.42 -8.01
C LEU A 106 -14.31 -3.44 -7.06
N ARG A 107 -15.19 -3.00 -6.15
CA ARG A 107 -15.96 -3.90 -5.26
C ARG A 107 -16.84 -4.87 -6.03
N ALA A 108 -17.56 -4.37 -7.04
CA ALA A 108 -18.45 -5.17 -7.85
C ALA A 108 -17.66 -6.24 -8.62
N GLU A 109 -16.51 -5.87 -9.19
CA GLU A 109 -15.61 -6.80 -9.87
C GLU A 109 -15.07 -7.89 -8.92
N LEU A 110 -14.76 -7.53 -7.68
CA LEU A 110 -14.27 -8.45 -6.65
C LEU A 110 -15.37 -9.33 -6.03
N GLY A 111 -16.65 -9.05 -6.29
CA GLY A 111 -17.77 -9.72 -5.64
C GLY A 111 -17.87 -9.43 -4.14
N CYS A 112 -17.48 -8.22 -3.71
CA CYS A 112 -17.52 -7.85 -2.30
C CYS A 112 -18.95 -7.82 -1.76
N LYS A 113 -19.09 -8.16 -0.48
CA LYS A 113 -20.36 -7.99 0.25
C LYS A 113 -20.74 -6.51 0.32
N PRO A 114 -22.04 -6.18 0.41
CA PRO A 114 -22.47 -4.81 0.68
C PRO A 114 -21.88 -4.31 2.01
N LEU A 115 -21.49 -3.03 2.04
CA LEU A 115 -21.00 -2.32 3.22
C LEU A 115 -22.13 -2.00 4.20
#